data_AF-A0A9E1HZB5-F1
#
_entry.id   AF-A0A9E1HZB5-F1
#
_cell.length_a   1.000
_cell.length_b   1.000
_cell.length_c   1.000
_cell.angle_alpha   90.00
_cell.angle_beta   90.00
_cell.angle_gamma   90.00
#
_symmetry.space_group_name_H-M   'P 1'
#
loop_
_entity.id
_entity.type
_entity.pdbx_description
1 polymer ?
#
loop_
_entity_poly.entity_id
_entity_poly.type
_entity_poly.pdbx_seq_one_letter_code
_entity_poly.pdbx_strand_id
1 'polypeptide(L)'
;MARFVVLVIDSFGVGAMKDVTLVRPQDAGANTCGHILSQLPHLQLPTLEKLGLINALGYAPGDMQPSDSATWGVAELQHEGGDTFMGHQEILGTRPLPPLR
;
A
#
# COMPACT_ATOMS: atom_id res chain seq x y z
N MET A 1 12.02 21.89 -8.95
CA MET A 1 11.33 20.83 -9.70
C MET A 1 10.18 21.46 -10.47
N ALA A 2 10.07 21.24 -11.78
CA ALA A 2 8.98 21.81 -12.58
C ALA A 2 7.77 20.86 -12.74
N ARG A 3 7.95 19.57 -12.44
CA ARG A 3 6.93 18.52 -12.64
C ARG A 3 7.03 17.47 -11.54
N PHE A 4 5.88 16.94 -11.15
CA PHE A 4 5.73 15.83 -10.22
C PHE A 4 4.69 14.85 -10.80
N VAL A 5 4.92 13.55 -10.66
CA VAL A 5 4.03 12.51 -11.17
C VAL A 5 3.58 11.65 -10.01
N VAL A 6 2.27 11.49 -9.86
CA VAL A 6 1.65 10.56 -8.93
C VAL A 6 1.14 9.37 -9.72
N LEU A 7 1.62 8.18 -9.39
CA LEU A 7 1.12 6.91 -9.92
C LEU A 7 0.38 6.18 -8.79
N VAL A 8 -0.90 5.91 -8.99
CA VAL A 8 -1.72 5.11 -8.07
C VAL A 8 -1.90 3.72 -8.68
N ILE A 9 -1.41 2.69 -7.99
CA ILE A 9 -1.73 1.30 -8.30
C ILE A 9 -2.92 0.92 -7.42
N ASP A 10 -4.12 1.09 -7.97
CA ASP A 10 -5.36 0.94 -7.21
C ASP A 10 -5.48 -0.48 -6.61
N SER A 11 -6.03 -0.58 -5.40
CA SER A 11 -6.19 -1.81 -4.59
C SER A 11 -4.90 -2.55 -4.16
N PHE A 12 -3.71 -2.04 -4.49
CA PHE A 12 -2.44 -2.73 -4.24
C PHE A 12 -1.83 -2.39 -2.88
N GLY A 13 -2.40 -2.95 -1.81
CA GLY A 13 -1.92 -2.77 -0.43
C GLY A 13 -0.70 -3.63 -0.05
N VAL A 14 0.10 -3.14 0.91
CA VAL A 14 1.30 -3.80 1.44
C VAL A 14 1.11 -4.46 2.82
N GLY A 15 -0.12 -4.55 3.29
CA GLY A 15 -0.47 -5.16 4.58
C GLY A 15 -1.69 -4.51 5.22
N ALA A 16 -2.29 -5.20 6.17
CA ALA A 16 -3.42 -4.70 6.93
C ALA A 16 -2.96 -3.65 7.96
N MET A 17 -3.79 -2.62 8.17
CA MET A 17 -3.56 -1.58 9.18
C MET A 17 -3.75 -2.14 10.60
N LYS A 18 -3.17 -1.48 11.60
CA LYS A 18 -3.20 -1.96 13.00
C LYS A 18 -4.59 -1.99 13.61
N ASP A 19 -5.47 -1.10 13.17
CA ASP A 19 -6.85 -0.95 13.61
C ASP A 19 -7.83 -1.85 12.85
N VAL A 20 -7.38 -2.63 11.86
CA VAL A 20 -8.24 -3.45 10.99
C VAL A 20 -9.16 -4.37 11.80
N THR A 21 -8.69 -4.92 12.91
CA THR A 21 -9.47 -5.81 13.78
C THR A 21 -10.61 -5.10 14.50
N LEU A 22 -10.54 -3.77 14.62
CA LEU A 22 -11.54 -2.92 15.26
C LEU A 22 -12.55 -2.38 14.24
N VAL A 23 -12.06 -1.91 13.09
CA VAL A 23 -12.89 -1.19 12.10
C VAL A 23 -13.38 -2.05 10.94
N ARG A 24 -12.60 -3.08 10.57
CA ARG A 24 -12.83 -3.93 9.38
C ARG A 24 -12.37 -5.38 9.64
N PRO A 25 -12.92 -6.09 10.64
CA PRO A 25 -12.40 -7.39 11.07
C PRO A 25 -12.34 -8.45 9.96
N GLN A 26 -13.16 -8.33 8.92
CA GLN A 26 -13.13 -9.19 7.74
C GLN A 26 -11.83 -9.10 6.93
N ASP A 27 -11.08 -7.99 7.06
CA ASP A 27 -9.82 -7.75 6.33
C ASP A 27 -8.59 -8.10 7.18
N ALA A 28 -8.79 -8.75 8.34
CA ALA A 28 -7.70 -9.22 9.17
C ALA A 28 -6.77 -10.17 8.38
N GLY A 29 -5.47 -9.86 8.38
CA GLY A 29 -4.47 -10.63 7.64
C GLY A 29 -4.36 -10.29 6.15
N ALA A 30 -5.08 -9.28 5.65
CA ALA A 30 -4.94 -8.82 4.28
C ALA A 30 -3.51 -8.34 3.98
N ASN A 31 -2.90 -8.85 2.90
CA ASN A 31 -1.65 -8.35 2.36
C ASN A 31 -1.59 -8.64 0.86
N THR A 32 -2.08 -7.72 0.02
CA THR A 32 -2.21 -7.93 -1.43
C THR A 32 -0.84 -8.16 -2.08
N CYS A 33 0.12 -7.26 -1.84
CA CYS A 33 1.47 -7.37 -2.40
C CYS A 33 2.17 -8.65 -1.92
N GLY A 34 2.15 -8.90 -0.61
CA GLY A 34 2.76 -10.08 0.00
C GLY A 34 2.19 -11.38 -0.56
N HIS A 35 0.87 -11.51 -0.63
CA HIS A 35 0.22 -12.72 -1.15
C HIS A 35 0.51 -12.95 -2.65
N ILE A 36 0.50 -11.89 -3.48
CA ILE A 36 0.84 -12.02 -4.90
C ILE A 36 2.28 -12.52 -5.07
N LEU A 37 3.24 -11.90 -4.38
CA LEU A 37 4.64 -12.28 -4.48
C LEU A 37 4.92 -13.67 -3.87
N SER A 38 4.20 -14.09 -2.83
CA SER A 38 4.29 -15.45 -2.31
C SER A 38 3.74 -16.50 -3.29
N GLN A 39 2.68 -16.18 -4.04
CA GLN A 39 2.13 -17.08 -5.06
C GLN A 39 2.97 -17.10 -6.35
N LEU A 40 3.64 -16.00 -6.66
CA LEU A 40 4.48 -15.82 -7.84
C LEU A 40 5.90 -15.42 -7.42
N PRO A 41 6.68 -16.34 -6.80
CA PRO A 41 7.98 -16.01 -6.21
C PRO A 41 9.01 -15.48 -7.21
N HIS A 42 8.87 -15.86 -8.49
CA HIS A 42 9.75 -15.44 -9.59
C HIS A 42 9.24 -14.20 -10.34
N LEU A 43 8.14 -13.57 -9.91
CA LEU A 43 7.66 -12.33 -10.51
C LEU A 43 8.71 -11.23 -10.32
N GLN A 44 9.11 -10.58 -11.41
CA GLN A 44 10.13 -9.53 -11.41
C GLN A 44 9.49 -8.19 -11.76
N LEU A 45 9.53 -7.24 -10.83
CA LEU A 45 9.07 -5.87 -11.02
C LEU A 45 10.24 -4.90 -10.78
N PRO A 46 11.29 -4.90 -11.62
CA PRO A 46 12.58 -4.28 -11.31
C PRO A 46 12.49 -2.76 -11.06
N THR A 47 11.52 -2.08 -11.68
CA THR A 47 11.30 -0.65 -11.42
C THR A 47 10.68 -0.41 -10.04
N LEU A 48 9.68 -1.20 -9.64
CA LEU A 48 9.06 -1.06 -8.33
C LEU A 48 9.99 -1.53 -7.21
N GLU A 49 10.81 -2.55 -7.47
CA GLU A 49 11.89 -2.97 -6.58
C GLU A 49 12.83 -1.81 -6.27
N LYS A 50 13.35 -1.15 -7.32
CA LYS A 50 14.24 0.01 -7.19
C LYS A 50 13.58 1.21 -6.49
N LEU A 51 12.26 1.35 -6.62
CA LEU A 51 11.48 2.38 -5.93
C LEU A 51 11.17 2.03 -4.46
N GLY A 52 11.55 0.82 -4.00
CA GLY A 52 11.45 0.43 -2.61
C GLY A 52 10.18 -0.36 -2.25
N LEU A 53 9.56 -1.04 -3.21
CA LEU A 53 8.36 -1.86 -2.95
C LEU A 53 8.60 -2.91 -1.85
N ILE A 54 9.72 -3.62 -1.89
CA ILE A 54 10.05 -4.64 -0.88
C ILE A 54 10.39 -3.99 0.47
N ASN A 55 11.00 -2.80 0.47
CA ASN A 55 11.21 -2.03 1.70
C ASN A 55 9.87 -1.67 2.36
N ALA A 56 8.88 -1.22 1.58
CA ALA A 56 7.54 -0.89 2.07
C ALA A 56 6.78 -2.12 2.59
N LEU A 57 6.97 -3.29 1.95
CA LEU A 57 6.41 -4.56 2.44
C LEU A 57 7.05 -5.02 3.75
N GLY A 58 8.32 -4.69 3.98
CA GLY A 58 9.06 -5.00 5.22
C GLY A 58 9.65 -6.42 5.29
N TYR A 59 9.41 -7.26 4.27
CA TYR A 59 9.99 -8.58 4.13
C TYR A 59 10.00 -9.01 2.64
N ALA A 60 10.81 -10.02 2.30
CA ALA A 60 10.95 -10.54 0.95
C ALA A 60 10.23 -11.91 0.81
N PRO A 61 8.98 -11.95 0.30
CA PRO A 61 8.24 -13.21 0.10
C PRO A 61 8.69 -14.04 -1.11
N GLY A 62 9.56 -13.51 -1.97
CA GLY A 62 10.02 -14.14 -3.22
C GLY A 62 11.42 -13.64 -3.59
N ASP A 63 11.73 -13.65 -4.88
CA ASP A 63 13.08 -13.34 -5.37
C ASP A 63 13.44 -11.84 -5.28
N MET A 64 12.43 -10.97 -5.31
CA MET A 64 12.63 -9.51 -5.25
C MET A 64 13.24 -9.07 -3.91
N GLN A 65 14.12 -8.06 -3.96
CA GLN A 65 14.92 -7.60 -2.82
C GLN A 65 14.65 -6.13 -2.41
N PRO A 66 14.91 -5.74 -1.15
CA PRO A 66 14.92 -4.33 -0.75
C PRO A 66 15.96 -3.51 -1.53
N SER A 67 15.68 -2.22 -1.75
CA SER A 67 16.62 -1.27 -2.35
C SER A 67 17.14 -0.29 -1.30
N ASP A 68 18.46 -0.22 -1.14
CA ASP A 68 19.12 0.73 -0.23
C ASP A 68 19.02 2.19 -0.69
N SER A 69 18.80 2.40 -1.99
CA SER A 69 18.72 3.74 -2.59
C SER A 69 17.32 4.33 -2.61
N ALA A 70 16.30 3.56 -2.22
CA ALA A 70 14.92 3.98 -2.30
C ALA A 70 14.55 4.98 -1.18
N THR A 71 13.78 6.01 -1.53
CA THR A 71 13.01 6.79 -0.56
C THR A 71 11.60 6.22 -0.50
N TRP A 72 11.22 5.65 0.63
CA TRP A 72 9.99 4.88 0.77
C TRP A 72 9.30 5.18 2.11
N GLY A 73 8.03 4.80 2.19
CA GLY A 73 7.22 4.87 3.41
C GLY A 73 5.91 4.11 3.20
N VAL A 74 5.18 3.89 4.30
CA VAL A 74 3.83 3.31 4.29
C VAL A 74 2.89 4.33 4.94
N ALA A 75 1.70 4.48 4.38
CA ALA A 75 0.65 5.33 4.92
C ALA A 75 -0.53 4.47 5.37
N GLU A 76 -1.06 4.77 6.55
CA GLU A 76 -2.34 4.26 7.02
C GLU A 76 -3.46 5.19 6.50
N LEU A 77 -4.62 4.63 6.19
CA LEU A 77 -5.81 5.38 5.79
C LEU A 77 -6.37 6.13 7.00
N GLN A 78 -6.81 7.37 6.79
CA GLN A 78 -7.46 8.14 7.85
C GLN A 78 -8.98 7.89 7.90
N HIS A 79 -9.62 7.71 6.75
CA HIS A 79 -11.05 7.45 6.64
C HIS A 79 -11.43 6.04 7.08
N GLU A 80 -12.67 5.90 7.55
CA GLU A 80 -13.26 4.60 7.83
C GLU A 80 -13.58 3.87 6.52
N GLY A 81 -13.20 2.60 6.44
CA GLY A 81 -13.43 1.79 5.25
C GLY A 81 -12.15 1.61 4.42
N GLY A 82 -12.30 1.64 3.11
CA GLY A 82 -11.22 1.42 2.15
C GLY A 82 -11.73 1.63 0.73
N ASP A 83 -12.55 2.67 0.53
CA ASP A 83 -13.13 2.99 -0.77
C ASP A 83 -12.19 3.86 -1.63
N THR A 84 -12.31 3.72 -2.94
CA THR A 84 -11.48 4.46 -3.91
C THR A 84 -11.70 5.98 -3.81
N PHE A 85 -12.93 6.43 -3.56
CA PHE A 85 -13.24 7.86 -3.62
C PHE A 85 -12.57 8.62 -2.46
N MET A 86 -12.76 8.17 -1.22
CA MET A 86 -12.13 8.80 -0.06
C MET A 86 -10.61 8.63 -0.06
N GLY A 87 -10.10 7.47 -0.45
CA GLY A 87 -8.66 7.24 -0.58
C GLY A 87 -7.97 8.22 -1.55
N HIS A 88 -8.56 8.45 -2.72
CA HIS A 88 -8.01 9.43 -3.67
C HIS A 88 -8.09 10.87 -3.14
N GLN A 89 -9.15 11.21 -2.41
CA GLN A 89 -9.30 12.55 -1.81
C GLN A 89 -8.26 12.79 -0.70
N GLU A 90 -7.90 11.77 0.09
CA GLU A 90 -6.84 11.87 1.12
C GLU A 90 -5.47 12.11 0.49
N ILE A 91 -5.14 11.38 -0.59
CA ILE A 91 -3.88 11.57 -1.34
C ILE A 91 -3.75 13.02 -1.83
N LEU A 92 -4.87 13.65 -2.20
CA LEU A 92 -4.91 15.05 -2.65
C LEU A 92 -5.00 16.07 -1.50
N GLY A 93 -4.98 15.63 -0.24
CA GLY A 93 -4.84 16.48 0.94
C GLY A 93 -6.14 16.82 1.67
N THR A 94 -7.26 16.18 1.35
CA THR A 94 -8.48 16.33 2.14
C THR A 94 -8.42 15.52 3.43
N ARG A 95 -9.33 15.80 4.36
CA ARG A 95 -9.51 15.05 5.61
C ARG A 95 -10.95 14.54 5.67
N PRO A 96 -11.24 13.32 5.14
CA PRO A 96 -12.58 12.78 5.14
C PRO A 96 -13.14 12.69 6.55
N LEU A 97 -14.42 13.02 6.68
CA LEU A 97 -15.17 12.78 7.92
C LEU A 97 -15.80 11.39 7.85
N PRO A 98 -16.08 10.76 9.01
CA PRO A 98 -16.85 9.53 9.04
C PRO A 98 -18.16 9.67 8.24
N PRO A 99 -18.58 8.61 7.52
CA PRO A 99 -19.82 8.66 6.75
C PRO A 99 -21.01 8.96 7.67
N LEU A 100 -21.93 9.78 7.17
CA LEU A 100 -23.19 10.07 7.87
C LEU A 100 -23.99 8.75 7.96
N ARG A 101 -24.31 8.34 9.18
CA ARG A 101 -25.17 7.18 9.44
C ARG A 101 -26.64 7.52 9.24
#